data_AF-A0AAW4CNQ4-F1
#
_entry.id   AF-A0AAW4CNQ4-F1
#
_cell.length_a   1.000
_cell.length_b   1.000
_cell.length_c   1.000
_cell.angle_alpha   90.00
_cell.angle_beta   90.00
_cell.angle_gamma   90.00
#
_symmetry.space_group_name_H-M   'P 1'
#
loop_
_entity.id
_entity.type
_entity.pdbx_description
1 polymer ?
#
loop_
_entity_poly.entity_id
_entity_poly.type
_entity_poly.pdbx_seq_one_letter_code
_entity_poly.pdbx_strand_id
1 'polypeptide(L)'
;VTLTDDAVLMFDRLLGQMFRREQNSADTTLKRNRRTINGKIRLLAQLGAALLAAKISGGDIGAAVEAAIGWNDLGREVDEARKLIRPDSVDPVAVAATNYPVLRQVGPSFIASFTFGAVPACHALARAVAIMRDLHFGHLRKLPAGTPVGFIRQAWRRAIGTGIPDRRIYELCVLVELRDRLRAGDMWVEGSRRYRAVEQQLIPAPVF
;
A
#
# COMPACT_ATOMS: atom_id res chain seq x y z
N VAL A 1 0.25 28.46 -14.29
CA VAL A 1 -0.05 27.37 -13.33
C VAL A 1 -0.78 28.02 -12.15
N THR A 2 -1.88 27.43 -11.66
CA THR A 2 -2.66 28.03 -10.56
C THR A 2 -2.22 27.44 -9.21
N LEU A 3 -2.36 28.21 -8.12
CA LEU A 3 -2.01 27.77 -6.76
C LEU A 3 -2.67 26.43 -6.38
N THR A 4 -3.91 26.21 -6.82
CA THR A 4 -4.64 24.95 -6.65
C THR A 4 -3.92 23.78 -7.33
N ASP A 5 -3.48 23.95 -8.58
CA ASP A 5 -2.80 22.87 -9.32
C ASP A 5 -1.48 22.48 -8.65
N ASP A 6 -0.72 23.47 -8.15
CA ASP A 6 0.55 23.23 -7.45
C ASP A 6 0.34 22.53 -6.11
N ALA A 7 -0.68 22.90 -5.35
CA ALA A 7 -1.00 22.25 -4.08
C ALA A 7 -1.36 20.76 -4.27
N VAL A 8 -2.19 20.44 -5.27
CA VAL A 8 -2.54 19.04 -5.61
C VAL A 8 -1.30 18.27 -6.07
N LEU A 9 -0.42 18.91 -6.84
CA LEU A 9 0.82 18.28 -7.30
C LEU A 9 1.84 18.07 -6.17
N MET A 10 1.92 18.98 -5.19
CA MET A 10 2.72 18.80 -3.98
C MET A 10 2.20 17.64 -3.13
N PHE A 11 0.88 17.54 -2.95
CA PHE A 11 0.24 16.42 -2.26
C PHE A 11 0.57 15.09 -2.93
N ASP A 12 0.46 15.02 -4.26
CA ASP A 12 0.84 13.86 -5.06
C ASP A 12 2.31 13.46 -4.84
N ARG A 13 3.22 14.43 -4.92
CA ARG A 13 4.66 14.21 -4.71
C ARG A 13 4.95 13.70 -3.29
N LEU A 14 4.29 14.26 -2.29
CA LEU A 14 4.45 13.88 -0.88
C LEU A 14 4.05 12.42 -0.66
N LEU A 15 2.87 12.00 -1.12
CA LEU A 15 2.45 10.60 -1.06
C LEU A 15 3.42 9.70 -1.82
N GLY A 16 3.83 10.09 -3.03
CA GLY A 16 4.81 9.33 -3.80
C GLY A 16 6.16 9.17 -3.08
N GLN A 17 6.61 10.18 -2.33
CA GLN A 17 7.83 10.09 -1.53
C GLN A 17 7.70 9.10 -0.36
N MET A 18 6.53 9.01 0.28
CA MET A 18 6.28 8.06 1.37
C MET A 18 6.43 6.61 0.88
N PHE A 19 5.80 6.25 -0.23
CA PHE A 19 5.94 4.91 -0.82
C PHE A 19 7.37 4.62 -1.26
N ARG A 20 8.07 5.60 -1.86
CA ARG A 20 9.47 5.44 -2.23
C ARG A 20 10.38 5.24 -1.02
N ARG A 21 10.12 5.91 0.11
CA ARG A 21 10.89 5.72 1.34
C ARG A 21 10.74 4.31 1.88
N GLU A 22 9.51 3.79 1.95
CA GLU A 22 9.29 2.41 2.38
C GLU A 22 9.92 1.39 1.42
N GLN A 23 9.77 1.60 0.10
CA GLN A 23 10.40 0.75 -0.90
C GLN A 23 11.93 0.78 -0.78
N ASN A 24 12.53 1.97 -0.67
CA ASN A 24 13.97 2.12 -0.52
C ASN A 24 14.47 1.49 0.78
N SER A 25 13.73 1.61 1.88
CA SER A 25 14.05 0.96 3.16
C SER A 25 14.01 -0.56 3.02
N ALA A 26 12.99 -1.08 2.31
CA ALA A 26 12.89 -2.50 2.00
C ALA A 26 14.07 -2.99 1.15
N ASP A 27 14.39 -2.29 0.07
CA ASP A 27 15.52 -2.60 -0.82
C ASP A 27 16.86 -2.53 -0.10
N THR A 28 17.05 -1.55 0.79
CA THR A 28 18.27 -1.41 1.60
C THR A 28 18.42 -2.60 2.55
N THR A 29 17.32 -3.06 3.15
CA THR A 29 17.35 -4.24 4.01
C THR A 29 17.62 -5.51 3.22
N LEU A 30 17.06 -5.66 2.02
CA LEU A 30 17.38 -6.78 1.11
C LEU A 30 18.87 -6.79 0.74
N LYS A 31 19.43 -5.62 0.40
CA LYS A 31 20.87 -5.47 0.13
C LYS A 31 21.71 -5.87 1.34
N ARG A 32 21.32 -5.46 2.55
CA ARG A 32 22.01 -5.84 3.79
C ARG A 32 21.95 -7.35 4.04
N ASN A 33 20.81 -7.98 3.75
CA ASN A 33 20.58 -9.40 3.97
C ASN A 33 21.02 -10.27 2.77
N ARG A 34 21.63 -9.70 1.72
CA ARG A 34 21.99 -10.42 0.48
C ARG A 34 22.80 -11.68 0.74
N ARG A 35 23.77 -11.62 1.67
CA ARG A 35 24.60 -12.78 2.02
C ARG A 35 23.77 -13.89 2.66
N THR A 36 22.92 -13.54 3.61
CA THR A 36 22.02 -14.48 4.29
C THR A 36 21.03 -15.11 3.31
N ILE A 37 20.41 -14.30 2.44
CA ILE A 37 19.49 -14.78 1.40
C ILE A 37 20.19 -15.76 0.45
N ASN A 38 21.39 -15.42 -0.04
CA ASN A 38 22.16 -16.33 -0.90
C ASN A 38 22.56 -17.62 -0.16
N GLY A 39 22.85 -17.54 1.14
CA GLY A 39 23.10 -18.72 1.99
C GLY A 39 21.89 -19.64 2.02
N LYS A 40 20.69 -19.08 2.29
CA LYS A 40 19.42 -19.84 2.31
C LYS A 40 19.09 -20.45 0.94
N ILE A 41 19.35 -19.75 -0.17
CA ILE A 41 19.14 -20.28 -1.53
C ILE A 41 20.11 -21.45 -1.82
N ARG A 42 21.38 -21.33 -1.42
CA ARG A 42 22.34 -22.44 -1.58
C ARG A 42 21.93 -23.66 -0.76
N LEU A 43 21.47 -23.43 0.48
CA LEU A 43 20.97 -24.49 1.33
C LEU A 43 19.76 -25.20 0.71
N LEU A 44 18.81 -24.44 0.15
CA LEU A 44 17.68 -25.00 -0.58
C LEU A 44 18.14 -25.85 -1.78
N ALA A 45 19.11 -25.38 -2.56
CA ALA A 45 19.65 -26.13 -3.69
C ALA A 45 20.35 -27.43 -3.24
N GLN A 46 21.16 -27.38 -2.18
CA GLN A 46 21.84 -28.54 -1.61
C GLN A 46 20.85 -29.57 -1.07
N LEU A 47 19.86 -29.12 -0.28
CA LEU A 47 18.81 -29.98 0.25
C LEU A 47 17.98 -30.60 -0.88
N GLY A 48 17.57 -29.80 -1.85
CA GLY A 48 16.85 -30.26 -3.04
C GLY A 48 17.62 -31.32 -3.82
N ALA A 49 18.92 -31.13 -4.02
CA ALA A 49 19.78 -32.11 -4.69
C ALA A 49 19.89 -33.43 -3.91
N ALA A 50 20.07 -33.37 -2.58
CA ALA A 50 20.11 -34.56 -1.74
C ALA A 50 18.78 -35.33 -1.76
N LEU A 51 17.66 -34.62 -1.67
CA LEU A 51 16.31 -35.19 -1.75
C LEU A 51 16.04 -35.85 -3.10
N LEU A 52 16.42 -35.19 -4.21
CA LEU A 52 16.26 -35.74 -5.56
C LEU A 52 17.14 -36.98 -5.76
N ALA A 53 18.39 -36.95 -5.30
CA ALA A 53 19.30 -38.09 -5.39
C ALA A 53 18.75 -39.31 -4.62
N ALA A 54 18.29 -39.11 -3.38
CA ALA A 54 17.66 -40.17 -2.60
C ALA A 54 16.39 -40.70 -3.27
N LYS A 55 15.56 -39.83 -3.86
CA LYS A 55 14.35 -40.25 -4.56
C LYS A 55 14.65 -41.10 -5.80
N ILE A 56 15.69 -40.74 -6.56
CA ILE A 56 16.12 -41.45 -7.78
C ILE A 56 16.73 -42.81 -7.42
N SER A 57 17.55 -42.87 -6.37
CA SER A 57 18.19 -44.12 -5.92
C SER A 57 17.29 -45.03 -5.10
N GLY A 58 16.06 -44.60 -4.79
CA GLY A 58 15.14 -45.31 -3.90
C GLY A 58 15.61 -45.31 -2.43
N GLY A 59 16.50 -44.40 -2.06
CA GLY A 59 17.03 -44.25 -0.70
C GLY A 59 16.08 -43.54 0.26
N ASP A 60 16.45 -43.54 1.54
CA ASP A 60 15.70 -42.86 2.59
C ASP A 60 15.89 -41.34 2.53
N ILE A 61 14.78 -40.62 2.31
CA ILE A 61 14.71 -39.17 2.30
C ILE A 61 15.09 -38.57 3.67
N GLY A 62 14.69 -39.20 4.77
CA GLY A 62 14.98 -38.71 6.12
C GLY A 62 16.48 -38.77 6.43
N ALA A 63 17.12 -39.88 6.05
CA ALA A 63 18.57 -40.01 6.13
C ALA A 63 19.30 -39.00 5.23
N ALA A 64 18.75 -38.68 4.06
CA ALA A 64 19.32 -37.68 3.15
C ALA A 64 19.24 -36.25 3.72
N VAL A 65 18.13 -35.88 4.39
CA VAL A 65 18.01 -34.61 5.12
C VAL A 65 19.01 -34.55 6.28
N GLU A 66 19.10 -35.63 7.05
CA GLU A 66 20.01 -35.72 8.20
C GLU A 66 21.47 -35.57 7.77
N ALA A 67 21.87 -36.23 6.68
CA ALA A 67 23.22 -36.11 6.12
C ALA A 67 23.51 -34.73 5.50
N ALA A 68 22.51 -34.07 4.91
CA ALA A 68 22.71 -32.79 4.23
C ALA A 68 22.81 -31.61 5.20
N ILE A 69 22.02 -31.60 6.27
CA ILE A 69 21.94 -30.48 7.22
C ILE A 69 21.60 -30.90 8.65
N GLY A 70 20.85 -31.99 8.84
CA GLY A 70 20.32 -32.36 10.16
C GLY A 70 18.96 -31.73 10.44
N TRP A 71 18.03 -32.49 11.05
CA TRP A 71 16.65 -32.04 11.26
C TRP A 71 16.52 -30.79 12.15
N ASN A 72 17.33 -30.69 13.20
CA ASN A 72 17.30 -29.53 14.11
C ASN A 72 17.75 -28.25 13.39
N ASP A 73 18.78 -28.36 12.57
CA ASP A 73 19.37 -27.22 11.85
C ASP A 73 18.47 -26.79 10.70
N LEU A 74 17.80 -27.74 10.04
CA LEU A 74 16.74 -27.46 9.08
C LEU A 74 15.61 -26.64 9.73
N GLY A 75 15.16 -27.01 10.93
CA GLY A 75 14.15 -26.25 11.67
C GLY A 75 14.58 -24.81 11.92
N ARG A 76 15.81 -24.61 12.44
CA ARG A 76 16.38 -23.29 12.68
C ARG A 76 16.49 -22.46 11.39
N GLU A 77 16.96 -23.07 10.31
CA GLU A 77 17.13 -22.40 9.01
C GLU A 77 15.79 -22.03 8.38
N VAL A 78 14.75 -22.85 8.55
CA VAL A 78 13.38 -22.54 8.12
C VAL A 78 12.81 -21.36 8.92
N ASP A 79 13.01 -21.32 10.23
CA ASP A 79 12.55 -20.19 11.06
C ASP A 79 13.26 -18.88 10.69
N GLU A 80 14.56 -18.92 10.45
CA GLU A 80 15.32 -17.77 9.96
C GLU A 80 14.88 -17.36 8.55
N ALA A 81 14.59 -18.31 7.66
CA ALA A 81 14.08 -18.02 6.33
C ALA A 81 12.70 -17.34 6.38
N ARG A 82 11.80 -17.79 7.27
CA ARG A 82 10.47 -17.18 7.46
C ARG A 82 10.57 -15.70 7.85
N LYS A 83 11.57 -15.32 8.65
CA LYS A 83 11.82 -13.90 9.02
C LYS A 83 12.29 -13.04 7.84
N LEU A 84 12.77 -13.66 6.76
CA LEU A 84 13.23 -12.99 5.54
C LEU A 84 12.13 -12.84 4.48
N ILE A 85 11.04 -13.60 4.59
CA ILE A 85 9.90 -13.52 3.65
C ILE A 85 9.25 -12.14 3.77
N ARG A 86 9.02 -11.50 2.63
CA ARG A 86 8.35 -10.19 2.53
C ARG A 86 7.23 -10.27 1.50
N PRO A 87 6.16 -9.49 1.66
CA PRO A 87 5.14 -9.37 0.62
C PRO A 87 5.72 -8.74 -0.66
N ASP A 88 5.23 -9.15 -1.82
CA ASP A 88 5.64 -8.59 -3.14
C ASP A 88 5.22 -7.13 -3.36
N SER A 89 4.41 -6.57 -2.45
CA SER A 89 3.95 -5.19 -2.50
C SER A 89 4.24 -4.48 -1.18
N VAL A 90 4.43 -3.16 -1.25
CA VAL A 90 4.63 -2.33 -0.06
C VAL A 90 3.46 -2.54 0.91
N ASP A 91 3.78 -2.93 2.14
CA ASP A 91 2.79 -3.15 3.19
C ASP A 91 2.12 -1.81 3.57
N PRO A 92 0.81 -1.64 3.34
CA PRO A 92 0.10 -0.41 3.70
C PRO A 92 0.13 -0.14 5.20
N VAL A 93 0.24 -1.16 6.05
CA VAL A 93 0.35 -0.99 7.51
C VAL A 93 1.68 -0.34 7.85
N ALA A 94 2.78 -0.82 7.26
CA ALA A 94 4.10 -0.24 7.43
C ALA A 94 4.15 1.21 6.92
N VAL A 95 3.60 1.49 5.74
CA VAL A 95 3.53 2.87 5.19
C VAL A 95 2.77 3.78 6.15
N ALA A 96 1.59 3.35 6.60
CA ALA A 96 0.77 4.11 7.52
C ALA A 96 1.53 4.37 8.82
N ALA A 97 2.15 3.35 9.42
CA ALA A 97 2.88 3.47 10.67
C ALA A 97 4.06 4.46 10.58
N THR A 98 4.92 4.32 9.58
CA THR A 98 6.12 5.15 9.45
C THR A 98 5.80 6.60 9.07
N ASN A 99 4.77 6.83 8.25
CA ASN A 99 4.47 8.15 7.69
C ASN A 99 3.28 8.85 8.36
N TYR A 100 2.69 8.24 9.40
CA TYR A 100 1.48 8.75 10.04
C TYR A 100 1.57 10.22 10.48
N PRO A 101 2.67 10.69 11.12
CA PRO A 101 2.74 12.08 11.57
C PRO A 101 2.56 13.08 10.42
N VAL A 102 3.20 12.83 9.29
CA VAL A 102 3.11 13.69 8.09
C VAL A 102 1.73 13.55 7.45
N LEU A 103 1.19 12.33 7.33
CA LEU A 103 -0.15 12.08 6.80
C LEU A 103 -1.22 12.82 7.60
N ARG A 104 -1.15 12.75 8.93
CA ARG A 104 -2.09 13.41 9.84
C ARG A 104 -1.98 14.93 9.77
N GLN A 105 -0.79 15.47 9.54
CA GLN A 105 -0.59 16.92 9.43
C GLN A 105 -1.10 17.46 8.10
N VAL A 106 -0.81 16.78 6.98
CA VAL A 106 -1.06 17.32 5.63
C VAL A 106 -2.40 16.86 5.06
N GLY A 107 -2.78 15.60 5.25
CA GLY A 107 -3.95 15.00 4.60
C GLY A 107 -5.27 15.68 4.95
N PRO A 108 -5.61 15.84 6.24
CA PRO A 108 -6.82 16.51 6.66
C PRO A 108 -6.92 17.96 6.18
N SER A 109 -5.82 18.73 6.28
CA SER A 109 -5.78 20.11 5.79
C SER A 109 -5.91 20.19 4.26
N PHE A 110 -5.30 19.27 3.51
CA PHE A 110 -5.47 19.18 2.07
C PHE A 110 -6.95 18.95 1.70
N ILE A 111 -7.61 17.99 2.36
CA ILE A 111 -9.03 17.70 2.12
C ILE A 111 -9.93 18.89 2.48
N ALA A 112 -9.61 19.61 3.55
CA ALA A 112 -10.37 20.76 4.00
C ALA A 112 -10.28 21.96 3.05
N SER A 113 -9.14 22.12 2.36
CA SER A 113 -8.87 23.27 1.48
C SER A 113 -9.58 23.20 0.12
N PHE A 114 -10.12 22.05 -0.28
CA PHE A 114 -10.66 21.84 -1.62
C PHE A 114 -12.07 21.25 -1.62
N THR A 115 -12.86 21.68 -2.59
CA THR A 115 -14.11 21.03 -2.98
C THR A 115 -13.80 20.00 -4.06
N PHE A 116 -14.22 18.76 -3.84
CA PHE A 116 -13.98 17.65 -4.76
C PHE A 116 -15.27 17.26 -5.46
N GLY A 117 -15.21 17.10 -6.78
CA GLY A 117 -16.21 16.37 -7.53
C GLY A 117 -15.74 14.95 -7.83
N ALA A 118 -16.69 14.07 -8.16
CA ALA A 118 -16.43 12.65 -8.41
C ALA A 118 -17.41 12.10 -9.43
N VAL A 119 -16.94 11.18 -10.27
CA VAL A 119 -17.82 10.32 -11.07
C VAL A 119 -18.60 9.35 -10.16
N PRO A 120 -19.73 8.78 -10.62
CA PRO A 120 -20.55 7.88 -9.80
C PRO A 120 -19.79 6.70 -9.18
N ALA A 121 -18.83 6.13 -9.91
CA ALA A 121 -17.98 5.04 -9.42
C ALA A 121 -17.11 5.43 -8.21
N CYS A 122 -16.82 6.72 -8.03
CA CYS A 122 -16.01 7.26 -6.94
C CYS A 122 -16.83 7.79 -5.76
N HIS A 123 -18.16 7.66 -5.74
CA HIS A 123 -18.99 8.14 -4.62
C HIS A 123 -18.62 7.53 -3.27
N ALA A 124 -18.19 6.27 -3.22
CA ALA A 124 -17.74 5.65 -1.97
C ALA A 124 -16.49 6.37 -1.39
N LEU A 125 -15.57 6.78 -2.27
CA LEU A 125 -14.38 7.55 -1.90
C LEU A 125 -14.75 9.00 -1.54
N ALA A 126 -15.65 9.64 -2.29
CA ALA A 126 -16.12 10.99 -1.95
C ALA A 126 -16.75 11.05 -0.54
N ARG A 127 -17.54 10.03 -0.17
CA ARG A 127 -18.04 9.89 1.21
C ARG A 127 -16.91 9.70 2.22
N ALA A 128 -15.88 8.93 1.88
CA ALA A 128 -14.72 8.73 2.75
C ALA A 128 -13.94 10.04 3.00
N VAL A 129 -13.77 10.86 1.95
CA VAL A 129 -13.18 12.19 2.03
C VAL A 129 -14.02 13.12 2.93
N ALA A 130 -15.35 13.07 2.83
CA ALA A 130 -16.23 13.82 3.70
C ALA A 130 -16.08 13.39 5.19
N ILE A 131 -16.03 12.09 5.46
CA ILE A 131 -15.79 11.57 6.82
C ILE A 131 -14.43 12.08 7.36
N MET A 132 -13.37 12.05 6.55
CA MET A 132 -12.07 12.58 6.95
C MET A 132 -12.13 14.08 7.25
N ARG A 133 -12.89 14.85 6.47
CA ARG A 133 -13.12 16.28 6.71
C ARG A 133 -13.83 16.53 8.04
N ASP A 134 -14.88 15.76 8.34
CA ASP A 134 -15.61 15.87 9.59
C ASP A 134 -14.77 15.45 10.81
N LEU A 135 -13.90 14.45 10.64
CA LEU A 135 -12.90 14.09 11.66
C LEU A 135 -11.86 15.19 11.88
N HIS A 136 -11.54 15.98 10.86
CA HIS A 136 -10.58 17.08 10.95
C HIS A 136 -11.16 18.27 11.72
N PHE A 137 -12.38 18.68 11.37
CA PHE A 137 -13.08 19.80 12.02
C PHE A 137 -13.70 19.43 13.37
N GLY A 138 -13.63 18.16 13.78
CA GLY A 138 -14.14 17.70 15.06
C GLY A 138 -15.65 17.46 15.10
N HIS A 139 -16.33 17.50 13.95
CA HIS A 139 -17.73 17.08 13.82
C HIS A 139 -17.90 15.58 14.13
N LEU A 140 -16.87 14.79 13.85
CA LEU A 140 -16.76 13.39 14.24
C LEU A 140 -15.56 13.18 15.15
N ARG A 141 -15.73 12.35 16.19
CA ARG A 141 -14.63 11.93 17.08
C ARG A 141 -13.94 10.64 16.63
N LYS A 142 -14.69 9.74 15.99
CA LYS A 142 -14.25 8.41 15.54
C LYS A 142 -14.91 8.05 14.21
N LEU A 143 -14.36 7.04 13.54
CA LEU A 143 -14.95 6.50 12.32
C LEU A 143 -16.36 5.94 12.60
N PRO A 144 -17.39 6.34 11.83
CA PRO A 144 -18.74 5.80 11.98
C PRO A 144 -18.83 4.31 11.64
N ALA A 145 -19.83 3.63 12.20
CA ALA A 145 -20.25 2.33 11.70
C ALA A 145 -20.73 2.47 10.24
N GLY A 146 -20.32 1.55 9.36
CA GLY A 146 -20.64 1.64 7.92
C GLY A 146 -19.73 2.58 7.12
N THR A 147 -18.58 2.98 7.68
CA THR A 147 -17.53 3.68 6.95
C THR A 147 -17.23 2.94 5.62
N PRO A 148 -17.26 3.63 4.46
CA PRO A 148 -17.10 2.98 3.18
C PRO A 148 -15.69 2.40 3.04
N VAL A 149 -15.59 1.13 2.66
CA VAL A 149 -14.30 0.46 2.39
C VAL A 149 -14.20 -0.07 0.97
N GLY A 150 -15.26 0.10 0.17
CA GLY A 150 -15.36 -0.46 -1.19
C GLY A 150 -14.31 0.10 -2.18
N PHE A 151 -13.84 1.32 -1.94
CA PHE A 151 -12.78 1.95 -2.76
C PHE A 151 -11.38 1.40 -2.43
N ILE A 152 -11.22 0.63 -1.34
CA ILE A 152 -9.91 0.16 -0.90
C ILE A 152 -9.44 -0.98 -1.81
N ARG A 153 -8.21 -0.81 -2.33
CA ARG A 153 -7.49 -1.79 -3.16
C ARG A 153 -7.50 -3.17 -2.52
N GLN A 154 -7.69 -4.21 -3.35
CA GLN A 154 -7.77 -5.59 -2.88
C GLN A 154 -6.55 -6.02 -2.05
N ALA A 155 -5.35 -5.61 -2.47
CA ALA A 155 -4.10 -5.91 -1.76
C ALA A 155 -4.10 -5.41 -0.30
N TRP A 156 -4.88 -4.38 0.01
CA TRP A 156 -4.88 -3.71 1.32
C TRP A 156 -6.07 -4.09 2.18
N ARG A 157 -7.04 -4.85 1.65
CA ARG A 157 -8.24 -5.28 2.40
C ARG A 157 -7.89 -6.09 3.64
N ARG A 158 -6.81 -6.90 3.58
CA ARG A 158 -6.33 -7.66 4.75
C ARG A 158 -5.94 -6.75 5.92
N ALA A 159 -5.40 -5.56 5.65
CA ALA A 159 -4.98 -4.60 6.68
C ALA A 159 -6.15 -3.86 7.35
N ILE A 160 -7.29 -3.77 6.65
CA ILE A 160 -8.49 -3.05 7.10
C ILE A 160 -9.39 -3.93 7.97
N GLY A 161 -9.32 -5.26 7.82
CA GLY A 161 -10.16 -6.20 8.54
C GLY A 161 -11.63 -6.17 8.12
N THR A 162 -12.49 -6.84 8.89
CA THR A 162 -13.93 -6.95 8.64
C THR A 162 -14.78 -6.01 9.51
N GLY A 163 -14.17 -5.30 10.46
CA GLY A 163 -14.82 -4.36 11.37
C GLY A 163 -14.58 -2.89 11.03
N ILE A 164 -14.69 -2.02 12.04
CA ILE A 164 -14.28 -0.62 11.90
C ILE A 164 -12.76 -0.58 11.71
N PRO A 165 -12.25 0.00 10.61
CA PRO A 165 -10.81 0.03 10.38
C PRO A 165 -10.07 0.85 11.42
N ASP A 166 -8.79 0.52 11.62
CA ASP A 166 -7.87 1.45 12.25
C ASP A 166 -7.85 2.77 11.48
N ARG A 167 -7.98 3.87 12.22
CA ARG A 167 -8.10 5.21 11.65
C ARG A 167 -6.89 5.58 10.78
N ARG A 168 -5.68 5.18 11.18
CA ARG A 168 -4.44 5.57 10.49
C ARG A 168 -4.35 4.90 9.14
N ILE A 169 -4.64 3.60 9.10
CA ILE A 169 -4.66 2.81 7.87
C ILE A 169 -5.76 3.31 6.94
N TYR A 170 -6.94 3.61 7.49
CA TYR A 170 -8.05 4.15 6.72
C TYR A 170 -7.74 5.51 6.08
N GLU A 171 -7.21 6.46 6.86
CA GLU A 171 -6.81 7.78 6.37
C GLU A 171 -5.77 7.67 5.25
N LEU A 172 -4.77 6.77 5.38
CA LEU A 172 -3.82 6.49 4.30
C LEU A 172 -4.54 5.99 3.03
N CYS A 173 -5.45 5.02 3.17
CA CYS A 173 -6.18 4.45 2.03
C CYS A 173 -6.97 5.53 1.28
N VAL A 174 -7.66 6.41 2.01
CA VAL A 174 -8.43 7.53 1.42
C VAL A 174 -7.51 8.46 0.64
N LEU A 175 -6.39 8.88 1.24
CA LEU A 175 -5.47 9.83 0.60
C LEU A 175 -4.79 9.27 -0.64
N VAL A 176 -4.42 7.99 -0.61
CA VAL A 176 -3.82 7.30 -1.77
C VAL A 176 -4.84 7.16 -2.89
N GLU A 177 -6.03 6.67 -2.58
CA GLU A 177 -7.05 6.48 -3.61
C GLU A 177 -7.50 7.83 -4.19
N LEU A 178 -7.63 8.87 -3.35
CA LEU A 178 -7.93 10.24 -3.80
C LEU A 178 -6.87 10.74 -4.79
N ARG A 179 -5.59 10.59 -4.46
CA ARG A 179 -4.48 10.95 -5.35
C ARG A 179 -4.58 10.24 -6.70
N ASP A 180 -4.86 8.95 -6.69
CA ASP A 180 -4.93 8.16 -7.93
C ASP A 180 -6.16 8.51 -8.77
N ARG A 181 -7.31 8.78 -8.14
CA ARG A 181 -8.52 9.23 -8.84
C ARG A 181 -8.41 10.65 -9.37
N LEU A 182 -7.70 11.55 -8.67
CA LEU A 182 -7.34 12.87 -9.19
C LEU A 182 -6.43 12.78 -10.44
N ARG A 183 -5.51 11.82 -10.46
CA ARG A 183 -4.64 11.56 -11.63
C ARG A 183 -5.39 10.95 -12.81
N ALA A 184 -6.35 10.06 -12.52
CA ALA A 184 -7.18 9.41 -13.53
C ALA A 184 -8.26 10.35 -14.11
N GLY A 185 -8.63 11.41 -13.37
CA GLY A 185 -9.73 12.30 -13.74
C GLY A 185 -11.11 11.84 -13.23
N ASP A 186 -11.19 10.70 -12.54
CA ASP A 186 -12.42 10.18 -11.94
C ASP A 186 -12.88 11.02 -10.73
N MET A 187 -11.95 11.78 -10.14
CA MET A 187 -12.25 12.85 -9.20
C MET A 187 -11.51 14.12 -9.63
N TRP A 188 -12.05 15.27 -9.27
CA TRP A 188 -11.50 16.57 -9.66
C TRP A 188 -11.61 17.57 -8.52
N VAL A 189 -10.87 18.67 -8.63
CA VAL A 189 -10.90 19.81 -7.71
C VAL A 189 -11.58 20.98 -8.41
N GLU A 190 -12.63 21.51 -7.80
CA GLU A 190 -13.32 22.70 -8.33
C GLU A 190 -12.35 23.89 -8.45
N GLY A 191 -12.39 24.59 -9.58
CA GLY A 191 -11.49 25.70 -9.86
C GLY A 191 -10.07 25.31 -10.29
N SER A 192 -9.72 24.02 -10.30
CA SER A 192 -8.45 23.55 -10.88
C SER A 192 -8.51 23.58 -12.42
N ARG A 193 -7.41 23.96 -13.06
CA ARG A 193 -7.28 23.90 -14.53
C ARG A 193 -6.79 22.53 -14.98
N ARG A 194 -6.00 21.85 -14.15
CA ARG A 194 -5.37 20.57 -14.47
C ARG A 194 -6.18 19.37 -13.98
N TYR A 195 -6.78 19.48 -12.81
CA TYR A 195 -7.55 18.43 -12.15
C TYR A 195 -9.04 18.79 -12.22
N ARG A 196 -9.58 18.91 -13.45
CA ARG A 196 -10.99 19.22 -13.74
C ARG A 196 -11.70 17.99 -14.31
N ALA A 197 -13.03 17.97 -14.21
CA ALA A 197 -13.88 16.89 -14.73
C ALA A 197 -13.55 16.60 -16.20
N VAL A 198 -13.54 15.32 -16.60
CA VAL A 198 -13.16 14.90 -17.94
C VAL A 198 -14.01 15.59 -19.00
N GLU A 199 -15.31 15.75 -18.73
CA GLU A 199 -16.27 16.42 -19.61
C GLU A 199 -15.88 17.89 -19.87
N GLN A 200 -15.24 18.56 -18.91
CA GLN A 200 -14.74 19.93 -19.03
C GLN A 200 -13.39 20.03 -19.75
N GLN A 201 -12.77 18.89 -20.07
CA GLN A 201 -11.55 18.80 -20.88
C GLN A 201 -11.86 18.52 -22.35
N LEU A 202 -13.06 18.05 -22.65
CA LEU A 202 -13.54 17.80 -24.00
C LEU A 202 -13.94 19.13 -24.67
N ILE A 203 -13.90 19.15 -26.01
CA ILE A 203 -14.43 20.27 -26.79
C ILE A 203 -15.94 20.36 -26.48
N PRO A 204 -16.48 21.53 -26.13
CA PRO A 204 -17.91 21.68 -25.85
C PRO A 204 -18.73 21.18 -27.03
N ALA A 205 -19.79 20.40 -26.77
CA ALA A 205 -20.73 20.04 -27.81
C ALA A 205 -21.27 21.34 -28.44
N PRO A 206 -21.30 21.48 -29.78
CA PRO A 206 -21.87 22.65 -30.41
C PRO A 206 -23.31 22.82 -29.92
N VAL A 207 -23.58 23.99 -29.33
CA VAL A 207 -24.92 24.38 -28.92
C VAL A 207 -25.63 24.78 -30.21
N PHE A 208 -26.51 23.91 -30.70
CA PHE A 208 -27.42 24.20 -31.82
C PHE A 208 -28.73 24.78 -31.28
#